data_AF-A0A0F2PG15-F1
#
_entry.id   AF-A0A0F2PG15-F1
#
_cell.length_a   1.000
_cell.length_b   1.000
_cell.length_c   1.000
_cell.angle_alpha   90.00
_cell.angle_beta   90.00
_cell.angle_gamma   90.00
#
_symmetry.space_group_name_H-M   'P 1'
#
loop_
_entity.id
_entity.type
_entity.pdbx_description
1 polymer ?
#
loop_
_entity_poly.entity_id
_entity_poly.type
_entity_poly.pdbx_seq_one_letter_code
_entity_poly.pdbx_strand_id
1 'polypeptide(L)'
;VYQALTIEEAELAFEMFKEKWGKKHPIIIRSWENNWLELTAYFKYPYEIRRIIYTTNIIEGYHRQLRKVTKTKTAYPTDDALRKIIYLATMEAAKKWSMPVREWKSCISQLAIHFSDRLEPEMIAG
;
A
#
# COMPACT_ATOMS: atom_id res chain seq x y z
N VAL A 1 7.88 13.23 -2.16
CA VAL A 1 6.77 12.98 -3.11
C VAL A 1 5.54 12.47 -2.36
N TYR A 2 5.48 11.21 -1.92
CA TYR A 2 4.21 10.61 -1.46
C TYR A 2 3.59 11.20 -0.18
N GLN A 3 4.40 11.84 0.66
CA GLN A 3 3.98 12.48 1.92
C GLN A 3 3.51 13.93 1.76
N ALA A 4 3.54 14.48 0.53
CA ALA A 4 3.09 15.83 0.26
C ALA A 4 1.60 16.02 0.59
N LEU A 5 1.22 17.21 1.07
CA LEU A 5 -0.16 17.51 1.43
C LEU A 5 -1.02 17.73 0.19
N THR A 6 -0.47 18.32 -0.86
CA THR A 6 -1.17 18.56 -2.13
C THR A 6 -0.45 17.93 -3.32
N ILE A 7 -1.12 17.85 -4.47
CA ILE A 7 -0.52 17.29 -5.69
C ILE A 7 0.59 18.21 -6.21
N GLU A 8 0.42 19.53 -6.09
CA GLU A 8 1.41 20.53 -6.50
C GLU A 8 2.70 20.41 -5.67
N GLU A 9 2.57 20.18 -4.36
CA GLU A 9 3.72 19.89 -3.49
C GLU A 9 4.40 18.55 -3.86
N ALA A 10 3.61 17.56 -4.29
CA ALA A 10 4.13 16.27 -4.73
C ALA A 10 4.92 16.41 -6.05
N GLU A 11 4.43 17.20 -6.98
CA GLU A 11 5.08 17.55 -8.25
C GLU A 11 6.39 18.27 -8.01
N LEU A 12 6.40 19.29 -7.15
CA LEU A 12 7.63 19.99 -6.78
C LEU A 12 8.65 19.04 -6.14
N ALA A 13 8.19 18.18 -5.23
CA ALA A 13 9.06 17.17 -4.63
C ALA A 13 9.57 16.14 -5.65
N PHE A 14 8.81 15.87 -6.71
CA PHE A 14 9.23 14.98 -7.79
C PHE A 14 10.27 15.65 -8.68
N GLU A 15 10.15 16.93 -8.99
CA GLU A 15 11.20 17.70 -9.68
C GLU A 15 12.52 17.69 -8.91
N MET A 16 12.49 17.95 -7.60
CA MET A 16 13.69 17.85 -6.76
C MET A 16 14.29 16.43 -6.75
N PHE A 17 13.45 15.40 -6.79
CA PHE A 17 13.90 14.02 -6.91
C PHE A 17 14.56 13.75 -8.26
N LYS A 18 14.00 14.26 -9.37
CA LYS A 18 14.58 14.17 -10.71
C LYS A 18 15.92 14.89 -10.81
N GLU A 19 16.04 16.09 -10.26
CA GLU A 19 17.30 16.84 -10.24
C GLU A 19 18.40 16.05 -9.54
N LYS A 20 18.09 15.47 -8.37
CA LYS A 20 19.06 14.74 -7.56
C LYS A 20 19.45 13.39 -8.16
N TRP A 21 18.50 12.63 -8.72
CA TRP A 21 18.70 11.22 -9.07
C TRP A 21 18.58 10.90 -10.56
N GLY A 22 18.06 11.82 -11.37
CA GLY A 22 17.72 11.57 -12.76
C GLY A 22 18.91 11.15 -13.63
N LYS A 23 20.10 11.71 -13.37
CA LYS A 23 21.33 11.31 -14.07
C LYS A 23 21.74 9.87 -13.77
N LYS A 24 21.55 9.41 -12.53
CA LYS A 24 21.97 8.08 -12.08
C LYS A 24 20.92 7.01 -12.37
N HIS A 25 19.64 7.39 -12.35
CA HIS A 25 18.52 6.47 -12.46
C HIS A 25 17.47 6.94 -13.50
N PRO A 26 17.85 7.15 -14.77
CA PRO A 26 16.96 7.73 -15.78
C PRO A 26 15.73 6.87 -16.08
N ILE A 27 15.87 5.54 -16.02
CA ILE A 27 14.76 4.60 -16.25
C ILE A 27 13.70 4.71 -15.14
N ILE A 28 14.13 4.93 -13.89
CA ILE A 28 13.22 5.10 -12.76
C ILE A 28 12.42 6.39 -12.94
N ILE A 29 13.09 7.49 -13.30
CA ILE A 29 12.42 8.77 -13.57
C ILE A 29 11.39 8.63 -14.69
N ARG A 30 11.79 8.05 -15.83
CA ARG A 30 10.87 7.85 -16.97
C ARG A 30 9.66 7.00 -16.60
N SER A 31 9.85 5.96 -15.78
CA SER A 31 8.75 5.15 -15.27
C SER A 31 7.78 5.98 -14.42
N TRP A 32 8.28 6.85 -13.54
CA TRP A 32 7.43 7.72 -12.74
C TRP A 32 6.69 8.77 -13.58
N GLU A 33 7.36 9.38 -14.56
CA GLU A 33 6.72 10.35 -15.48
C GLU A 33 5.59 9.69 -16.28
N ASN A 34 5.84 8.49 -16.82
CA ASN A 34 4.85 7.75 -17.60
C ASN A 34 3.63 7.30 -16.79
N ASN A 35 3.80 7.07 -15.48
CA ASN A 35 2.75 6.54 -14.60
C ASN A 35 2.33 7.59 -13.54
N TRP A 36 2.59 8.87 -13.77
CA TRP A 36 2.41 9.90 -12.74
C TRP A 36 0.96 10.00 -12.28
N LEU A 37 0.01 9.91 -13.22
CA LEU A 37 -1.41 9.96 -12.93
C LEU A 37 -1.85 8.80 -12.03
N GLU A 38 -1.37 7.59 -12.30
CA GLU A 38 -1.67 6.41 -11.49
C GLU A 38 -1.00 6.50 -10.11
N LEU A 39 0.25 6.94 -10.08
CA LEU A 39 1.02 7.12 -8.85
C LEU A 39 0.46 8.22 -7.95
N THR A 40 -0.28 9.19 -8.50
CA THR A 40 -0.88 10.30 -7.75
C THR A 40 -2.39 10.21 -7.63
N ALA A 41 -3.04 9.18 -8.21
CA ALA A 41 -4.50 9.02 -8.15
C ALA A 41 -5.06 9.02 -6.73
N TYR A 42 -4.27 8.61 -5.74
CA TYR A 42 -4.67 8.60 -4.34
C TYR A 42 -4.76 10.01 -3.71
N PHE A 43 -4.23 11.07 -4.36
CA PHE A 43 -4.38 12.47 -3.93
C PHE A 43 -5.83 12.96 -3.94
N LYS A 44 -6.75 12.24 -4.61
CA LYS A 44 -8.20 12.49 -4.51
C LYS A 44 -8.79 12.23 -3.12
N TYR A 45 -8.04 11.57 -2.23
CA TYR A 45 -8.47 11.26 -0.88
C TYR A 45 -7.82 12.18 0.17
N PRO A 46 -8.50 12.46 1.29
CA PRO A 46 -7.91 13.11 2.47
C PRO A 46 -6.64 12.42 2.97
N TYR A 47 -5.75 13.19 3.59
CA TYR A 47 -4.44 12.73 4.06
C TYR A 47 -4.51 11.48 4.95
N GLU A 48 -5.50 11.41 5.83
CA GLU A 48 -5.77 10.30 6.74
C GLU A 48 -5.97 8.97 6.00
N ILE A 49 -6.66 9.01 4.85
CA ILE A 49 -6.90 7.84 3.99
C ILE A 49 -5.63 7.51 3.20
N ARG A 50 -4.97 8.54 2.64
CA ARG A 50 -3.74 8.37 1.83
C ARG A 50 -2.65 7.65 2.58
N ARG A 51 -2.50 7.95 3.87
CA ARG A 51 -1.54 7.29 4.77
C ARG A 51 -1.62 5.78 4.75
N ILE A 52 -2.84 5.22 4.78
CA ILE A 52 -3.02 3.77 4.77
C ILE A 52 -2.65 3.19 3.39
N ILE A 53 -2.94 3.92 2.31
CA ILE A 53 -2.67 3.50 0.93
C ILE A 53 -1.16 3.38 0.67
N TYR A 54 -0.36 4.39 1.02
CA TYR A 54 1.06 4.41 0.67
C TYR A 54 1.95 3.64 1.68
N THR A 55 1.42 3.19 2.82
CA THR A 55 2.21 2.37 3.75
C THR A 55 2.42 0.95 3.21
N THR A 56 3.65 0.65 2.80
CA THR A 56 4.01 -0.67 2.23
C THR A 56 4.33 -1.72 3.30
N ASN A 57 4.54 -1.34 4.57
CA ASN A 57 4.94 -2.24 5.66
C ASN A 57 4.06 -3.49 5.78
N ILE A 58 2.75 -3.35 5.61
CA ILE A 58 1.80 -4.46 5.74
C ILE A 58 2.00 -5.47 4.60
N ILE A 59 2.00 -4.99 3.35
CA ILE A 59 2.12 -5.85 2.17
C ILE A 59 3.53 -6.45 2.04
N GLU A 60 4.58 -5.69 2.37
CA GLU A 60 5.96 -6.18 2.39
C GLU A 60 6.16 -7.24 3.47
N GLY A 61 5.58 -7.02 4.66
CA GLY A 61 5.60 -7.99 5.76
C GLY A 61 4.94 -9.31 5.35
N TYR A 62 3.78 -9.24 4.70
CA TYR A 62 3.10 -10.41 4.16
C TYR A 62 3.92 -11.12 3.07
N HIS A 63 4.41 -10.39 2.07
CA HIS A 63 5.28 -10.94 1.02
C HIS A 63 6.54 -11.60 1.57
N ARG A 64 7.14 -11.04 2.64
CA ARG A 64 8.29 -11.65 3.31
C ARG A 64 7.93 -13.01 3.91
N GLN A 65 6.75 -13.16 4.50
CA GLN A 65 6.29 -14.45 5.04
C GLN A 65 6.07 -15.48 3.93
N LEU A 66 5.43 -15.08 2.83
CA LEU A 66 5.25 -15.95 1.66
C LEU A 66 6.60 -16.40 1.09
N ARG A 67 7.53 -15.46 0.85
CA ARG A 67 8.89 -15.80 0.38
C ARG A 67 9.63 -16.75 1.33
N LYS A 68 9.42 -16.61 2.64
CA LYS A 68 10.07 -17.48 3.64
C LYS A 68 9.62 -18.94 3.49
N VAL A 69 8.33 -19.19 3.22
CA VAL A 69 7.82 -20.55 3.07
C VAL A 69 8.04 -21.11 1.67
N THR A 70 8.12 -20.27 0.64
CA THR A 70 8.31 -20.73 -0.73
C THR A 70 9.77 -20.92 -1.12
N LYS A 71 10.72 -20.17 -0.52
CA LYS A 71 12.15 -20.21 -0.91
C LYS A 71 12.83 -21.56 -0.74
N THR A 72 12.32 -22.43 0.13
CA THR A 72 12.95 -23.72 0.46
C THR A 72 12.57 -24.82 -0.53
N LYS A 73 11.54 -24.61 -1.36
CA LYS A 73 11.11 -25.56 -2.40
C LYS A 73 11.37 -24.97 -3.77
N THR A 74 12.22 -25.64 -4.55
CA THR A 74 12.55 -25.25 -5.93
C THR A 74 11.43 -25.59 -6.93
N ALA A 75 10.59 -26.58 -6.63
CA ALA A 75 9.45 -26.97 -7.44
C ALA A 75 8.30 -27.51 -6.58
N TYR A 76 7.08 -27.38 -7.09
CA TYR A 76 5.86 -27.96 -6.51
C TYR A 76 5.30 -28.99 -7.47
N PRO A 77 4.79 -30.14 -6.98
CA PRO A 77 4.28 -31.21 -7.86
C PRO A 77 2.99 -30.82 -8.58
N THR A 78 2.19 -29.91 -8.00
CA THR A 78 0.95 -29.38 -8.59
C THR A 78 0.72 -27.95 -8.11
N ASP A 79 -0.09 -27.19 -8.85
CA ASP A 79 -0.55 -25.86 -8.44
C ASP A 79 -1.28 -25.88 -7.09
N ASP A 80 -2.05 -26.94 -6.83
CA ASP A 80 -2.75 -27.10 -5.55
C ASP A 80 -1.81 -27.30 -4.37
N ALA A 81 -0.66 -27.95 -4.58
CA ALA A 81 0.36 -28.06 -3.54
C ALA A 81 0.95 -26.68 -3.18
N LEU A 82 1.18 -25.83 -4.18
CA LEU A 82 1.62 -24.44 -3.97
C LEU A 82 0.52 -23.63 -3.26
N ARG A 83 -0.73 -23.70 -3.74
CA ARG A 83 -1.88 -22.99 -3.14
C ARG A 83 -2.07 -23.36 -1.68
N LYS A 84 -1.97 -24.65 -1.32
CA LYS A 84 -2.06 -25.10 0.08
C LYS A 84 -0.97 -24.48 0.96
N ILE A 85 0.26 -24.39 0.47
CA ILE A 85 1.37 -23.79 1.23
C ILE A 85 1.17 -22.28 1.42
N ILE A 86 0.73 -21.58 0.37
CA ILE A 86 0.38 -20.15 0.48
C ILE A 86 -0.76 -19.98 1.50
N TYR A 87 -1.83 -20.77 1.39
CA TYR A 87 -2.97 -20.73 2.31
C TYR A 87 -2.54 -20.92 3.77
N LEU A 88 -1.75 -21.96 4.07
CA LEU A 88 -1.26 -22.22 5.43
C LEU A 88 -0.39 -21.06 5.95
N ALA A 89 0.46 -20.48 5.09
CA ALA A 89 1.27 -19.33 5.46
C ALA A 89 0.43 -18.07 5.70
N THR A 90 -0.61 -17.85 4.90
CA THR A 90 -1.57 -16.76 5.10
C THR A 90 -2.31 -16.94 6.42
N MET A 91 -2.73 -18.16 6.76
CA MET A 91 -3.40 -18.43 8.03
C MET A 91 -2.50 -18.21 9.23
N GLU A 92 -1.23 -18.62 9.14
CA GLU A 92 -0.25 -18.36 10.20
C GLU A 92 0.08 -16.86 10.32
N ALA A 93 0.14 -16.12 9.21
CA ALA A 93 0.31 -14.67 9.21
C ALA A 93 -0.87 -13.96 9.87
N ALA A 94 -2.09 -14.36 9.52
CA ALA A 94 -3.34 -13.76 9.99
C ALA A 94 -3.51 -13.87 11.50
N LYS A 95 -3.03 -14.95 12.14
CA LYS A 95 -3.03 -15.10 13.61
C LYS A 95 -2.31 -13.96 14.34
N LYS A 96 -1.39 -13.26 13.67
CA LYS A 96 -0.61 -12.15 14.24
C LYS A 96 -1.22 -10.78 13.92
N TRP A 97 -2.28 -10.71 13.13
CA TRP A 97 -2.98 -9.46 12.79
C TRP A 97 -4.01 -9.10 13.87
N SER A 98 -3.57 -9.04 15.12
CA SER A 98 -4.41 -8.67 16.26
C SER A 98 -4.35 -7.17 16.59
N MET A 99 -3.33 -6.47 16.12
CA MET A 99 -3.15 -5.05 16.40
C MET A 99 -4.01 -4.20 15.46
N PRO A 100 -4.76 -3.22 15.98
CA PRO A 100 -5.55 -2.32 15.15
C PRO A 100 -4.66 -1.46 14.26
N VAL A 101 -5.20 -1.05 13.11
CA VAL A 101 -4.50 -0.11 12.22
C VAL A 101 -4.31 1.21 12.95
N ARG A 102 -3.07 1.73 12.92
CA ARG A 102 -2.75 3.01 13.56
C ARG A 102 -3.61 4.12 12.97
N GLU A 103 -4.19 4.94 13.85
CA GLU A 103 -5.03 6.09 13.47
C GLU A 103 -6.29 5.73 12.66
N TRP A 104 -6.74 4.47 12.75
CA TRP A 104 -7.92 3.98 12.05
C TRP A 104 -9.18 4.83 12.28
N LYS A 105 -9.42 5.30 13.51
CA LYS A 105 -10.56 6.17 13.85
C LYS A 105 -10.61 7.46 13.03
N SER A 106 -9.46 8.05 12.74
CA SER A 106 -9.37 9.25 11.90
C SER A 106 -9.67 8.91 10.45
N CYS A 107 -9.09 7.82 9.95
CA CYS A 107 -9.31 7.35 8.59
C CYS A 107 -10.78 6.97 8.34
N ILE A 108 -11.42 6.22 9.24
CA ILE A 108 -12.80 5.77 9.06
C ILE A 108 -13.79 6.94 9.11
N SER A 109 -13.52 7.95 9.95
CA SER A 109 -14.28 9.20 9.97
C SER A 109 -14.19 9.93 8.62
N GLN A 110 -12.98 10.04 8.06
CA GLN A 110 -12.79 10.67 6.74
C GLN A 110 -13.42 9.85 5.61
N LEU A 111 -13.36 8.52 5.68
CA LEU A 111 -14.03 7.64 4.73
C LEU A 111 -15.55 7.86 4.77
N ALA A 112 -16.15 7.95 5.96
CA ALA A 112 -17.57 8.19 6.13
C ALA A 112 -18.02 9.54 5.57
N ILE A 113 -17.20 10.58 5.72
CA ILE A 113 -17.48 11.89 5.12
C ILE A 113 -17.36 11.82 3.59
N HIS A 114 -16.30 11.19 3.09
CA HIS A 114 -16.00 11.13 1.65
C HIS A 114 -16.94 10.19 0.87
N PHE A 115 -17.51 9.18 1.53
CA PHE A 115 -18.43 8.19 0.98
C PHE A 115 -19.70 8.07 1.84
N SER A 116 -20.36 9.22 2.06
CA SER A 116 -21.50 9.34 2.99
C SER A 116 -22.72 8.50 2.60
N ASP A 117 -22.83 8.13 1.32
CA ASP A 117 -23.89 7.28 0.77
C ASP A 117 -23.61 5.77 0.91
N ARG A 118 -22.40 5.38 1.34
CA ARG A 118 -21.94 3.98 1.34
C ARG A 118 -21.60 3.42 2.71
N LEU A 119 -21.30 4.26 3.68
CA LEU A 119 -20.87 3.83 5.01
C LEU A 119 -21.96 4.11 6.03
N GLU A 120 -22.48 3.04 6.64
CA GLU A 120 -23.49 3.16 7.69
C GLU A 120 -22.85 3.69 8.98
N PRO A 121 -23.59 4.49 9.78
CA PRO A 121 -23.11 5.03 11.05
C PRO A 121 -22.58 3.96 12.03
N GLU A 122 -23.13 2.76 11.96
CA GLU A 122 -22.75 1.61 12.79
C GLU A 122 -21.30 1.16 12.56
N MET A 123 -20.76 1.39 11.34
CA MET A 123 -19.38 1.05 10.99
C MET A 123 -18.34 2.04 11.57
N ILE A 124 -18.79 3.18 12.09
CA ILE A 124 -17.93 4.26 12.61
C ILE A 124 -17.70 4.09 14.13
N ALA A 125 -18.56 3.35 14.82
CA ALA A 125 -18.62 3.28 16.29
C ALA A 125 -17.69 2.23 16.95
N GLY A 126 -16.92 1.46 16.17
CA GLY A 126 -15.94 0.46 16.66
C GLY A 126 -14.55 1.03 16.96
#